data_AF-A0A9J5XM17-F1
#
_entry.id   AF-A0A9J5XM17-F1
#
_cell.length_a   1.000
_cell.length_b   1.000
_cell.length_c   1.000
_cell.angle_alpha   90.00
_cell.angle_beta   90.00
_cell.angle_gamma   90.00
#
_symmetry.space_group_name_H-M   'P 1'
#
loop_
_entity.id
_entity.type
_entity.pdbx_description
1 polymer ?
#
loop_
_entity_poly.entity_id
_entity_poly.type
_entity_poly.pdbx_seq_one_letter_code
_entity_poly.pdbx_strand_id
1 'polypeptide(L)'
;MSFGIPILAMPINHDQPLHSRLVEDLGIEVEILRGENGEIMKEEVAKGIRKVVEERTRKQINLTAMELSEKINLKGEKTINEEIKKLLKLLC
;
A
#
# COMPACT_ATOMS: atom_id res chain seq x y z
N MET A 1 -1.59 -0.29 5.21
CA MET A 1 -2.22 -1.35 4.39
C MET A 1 -3.20 -2.23 5.18
N SER A 2 -3.18 -2.21 6.52
CA SER A 2 -4.07 -2.97 7.43
C SER A 2 -5.57 -2.66 7.34
N PHE A 3 -5.99 -1.69 6.50
CA PHE A 3 -7.38 -1.27 6.33
C PHE A 3 -7.95 -1.65 4.95
N GLY A 4 -7.17 -2.29 4.08
CA GLY A 4 -7.64 -2.71 2.76
C GLY A 4 -7.93 -1.57 1.78
N ILE A 5 -7.29 -0.41 1.98
CA ILE A 5 -7.49 0.79 1.15
C ILE A 5 -6.34 0.88 0.13
N PRO A 6 -6.63 1.07 -1.17
CA PRO A 6 -5.62 1.30 -2.20
C PRO A 6 -4.91 2.63 -2.00
N ILE A 7 -3.67 2.73 -2.46
CA ILE A 7 -2.81 3.92 -2.27
C ILE A 7 -2.62 4.62 -3.60
N LEU A 8 -2.78 5.94 -3.60
CA LEU A 8 -2.35 6.80 -4.71
C LEU A 8 -0.99 7.39 -4.32
N ALA A 9 0.09 6.86 -4.87
CA ALA A 9 1.41 7.32 -4.46
C ALA A 9 1.88 8.52 -5.26
N MET A 10 2.40 9.48 -4.52
CA MET A 10 3.11 10.63 -5.06
C MET A 10 4.45 10.70 -4.33
N PRO A 11 5.46 9.93 -4.77
CA PRO A 11 6.77 9.95 -4.11
C PRO A 11 7.40 11.34 -4.23
N ILE A 12 7.86 11.89 -3.12
CA ILE A 12 8.49 13.23 -3.07
C ILE A 12 9.99 13.10 -2.81
N ASN A 13 10.42 12.37 -1.78
CA ASN A 13 11.83 12.25 -1.38
C ASN A 13 12.09 10.96 -0.57
N HIS A 14 13.36 10.73 -0.21
CA HIS A 14 13.84 9.63 0.64
C HIS A 14 13.52 8.26 0.03
N ASP A 15 13.03 7.32 0.84
CA ASP A 15 12.76 5.94 0.44
C ASP A 15 11.42 5.80 -0.30
N GLN A 16 10.64 6.87 -0.40
CA GLN A 16 9.32 6.84 -1.04
C GLN A 16 9.35 6.37 -2.50
N PRO A 17 10.31 6.77 -3.36
CA PRO A 17 10.39 6.24 -4.72
C PRO A 17 10.65 4.72 -4.75
N LEU A 18 11.42 4.21 -3.79
CA LEU A 18 11.68 2.78 -3.68
C LEU A 18 10.45 2.02 -3.14
N HIS A 19 9.77 2.59 -2.13
CA HIS A 19 8.53 2.04 -1.62
C HIS A 19 7.44 2.01 -2.68
N SER A 20 7.29 3.07 -3.49
CA SER A 20 6.27 3.14 -4.55
C SER A 20 6.42 1.99 -5.56
N ARG A 21 7.65 1.74 -6.04
CA ARG A 21 7.93 0.61 -6.95
C ARG A 21 7.59 -0.75 -6.34
N LEU A 22 7.98 -0.96 -5.09
CA LEU A 22 7.70 -2.22 -4.39
C LEU A 22 6.20 -2.45 -4.17
N VAL A 23 5.44 -1.38 -3.98
CA VAL A 23 4.01 -1.42 -3.71
C VAL A 23 3.17 -1.44 -5.00
N GLU A 24 3.69 -0.89 -6.10
CA GLU A 24 3.16 -1.07 -7.45
C GLU A 24 3.22 -2.55 -7.87
N ASP A 25 4.35 -3.23 -7.61
CA ASP A 25 4.51 -4.67 -7.87
C ASP A 25 3.49 -5.53 -7.09
N LEU A 26 3.07 -5.05 -5.92
CA LEU A 26 2.01 -5.68 -5.12
C LEU A 26 0.60 -5.41 -5.66
N GLY A 27 0.43 -4.56 -6.66
CA GLY A 27 -0.85 -4.29 -7.33
C GLY A 27 -1.87 -3.55 -6.48
N ILE A 28 -1.44 -2.89 -5.40
CA ILE A 28 -2.29 -2.15 -4.47
C ILE A 28 -2.19 -0.63 -4.61
N GLU A 29 -1.29 -0.18 -5.49
CA GLU A 29 -0.95 1.23 -5.67
C GLU A 29 -1.13 1.67 -7.11
N VAL A 30 -1.45 2.96 -7.25
CA VAL A 30 -1.35 3.68 -8.51
C VAL A 30 -0.33 4.80 -8.31
N GLU A 31 0.81 4.73 -9.00
CA GLU A 31 1.80 5.81 -8.98
C GLU A 31 1.33 7.01 -9.81
N ILE A 32 1.47 8.20 -9.26
CA ILE A 32 1.32 9.47 -9.98
C ILE A 32 2.68 9.84 -10.58
N LEU A 33 2.78 9.67 -11.90
CA LEU A 33 3.98 10.04 -12.65
C LEU A 33 4.18 11.56 -12.64
N ARG A 34 5.45 11.96 -12.51
CA ARG A 34 5.88 13.34 -12.64
C ARG A 34 6.25 13.66 -14.08
N GLY A 35 6.04 14.91 -14.48
CA GLY A 35 6.55 15.44 -15.74
C GLY A 35 8.07 15.54 -15.74
N GLU A 36 8.64 15.92 -16.88
CA GLU A 36 10.10 15.97 -17.09
C GLU A 36 10.81 16.95 -16.14
N ASN A 37 10.12 17.99 -15.66
CA ASN A 37 10.67 18.96 -14.70
C ASN A 37 10.30 18.60 -13.25
N GLY A 38 9.80 17.39 -13.00
CA GLY A 38 9.38 16.93 -11.67
C GLY A 38 8.02 17.45 -11.21
N GLU A 39 7.29 18.15 -12.08
CA GLU A 39 5.96 18.69 -11.80
C GLU A 39 4.91 17.58 -11.71
N ILE A 40 3.90 17.81 -10.86
CA ILE A 40 2.73 16.94 -10.78
C ILE A 40 1.65 17.54 -11.66
N MET A 41 1.28 16.81 -12.71
CA MET A 41 0.23 17.22 -13.63
C MET A 41 -1.15 16.87 -13.05
N LYS A 42 -2.08 17.83 -13.08
CA LYS A 42 -3.46 17.61 -12.61
C LYS A 42 -4.16 16.48 -13.39
N GLU A 43 -3.78 16.29 -14.64
CA GLU A 43 -4.28 15.25 -15.53
C GLU A 43 -3.90 13.85 -15.03
N GLU A 44 -2.65 13.65 -14.61
CA GLU A 44 -2.17 12.38 -14.07
C GLU A 44 -2.79 12.08 -12.71
N VAL A 45 -2.94 13.09 -11.84
CA VAL A 45 -3.68 12.93 -10.57
C VAL A 45 -5.14 12.51 -10.84
N ALA A 46 -5.82 13.19 -11.75
CA ALA A 46 -7.21 12.87 -12.09
C ALA A 46 -7.36 11.46 -12.69
N LYS A 47 -6.39 11.03 -13.50
CA LYS A 47 -6.34 9.67 -14.07
C LYS A 47 -6.11 8.63 -12.97
N GLY A 48 -5.23 8.89 -12.03
CA GLY A 48 -5.00 8.02 -10.88
C GLY A 48 -6.24 7.88 -9.99
N ILE A 49 -6.92 9.00 -9.68
CA ILE A 49 -8.18 8.98 -8.95
C ILE A 49 -9.24 8.17 -9.70
N ARG A 50 -9.40 8.38 -11.01
CA ARG A 50 -10.34 7.58 -11.83
C ARG A 50 -10.02 6.08 -11.76
N LYS A 51 -8.75 5.68 -11.89
CA LYS A 51 -8.36 4.25 -11.77
C LYS A 51 -8.78 3.62 -10.45
N VAL A 52 -8.71 4.37 -9.35
CA VAL A 52 -9.04 3.86 -8.00
C VAL A 52 -10.55 3.89 -7.70
N VAL A 53 -11.24 4.92 -8.20
CA VAL A 53 -12.65 5.18 -7.87
C VAL A 53 -13.61 4.52 -8.87
N GLU A 54 -13.24 4.45 -10.15
CA GLU A 54 -14.12 4.01 -11.24
C GLU A 54 -14.33 2.49 -11.25
N GLU A 55 -15.59 2.06 -11.26
CA GLU A 55 -16.03 0.69 -10.98
C GLU A 55 -15.38 -0.40 -11.87
N ARG A 56 -15.06 -0.07 -13.13
CA ARG A 56 -14.43 -0.99 -14.09
C ARG A 56 -12.96 -1.30 -13.76
N THR A 57 -12.25 -0.32 -13.20
CA THR A 57 -10.82 -0.41 -12.87
C THR A 57 -10.60 -0.72 -11.38
N ARG A 58 -11.62 -0.40 -10.57
CA ARG A 58 -11.68 -0.54 -9.11
C ARG A 58 -11.58 -1.97 -8.60
N LYS A 59 -12.09 -2.96 -9.34
CA LYS A 59 -12.25 -4.34 -8.83
C LYS A 59 -10.91 -4.96 -8.43
N GLN A 60 -9.89 -4.87 -9.29
CA GLN A 60 -8.64 -5.57 -9.04
C GLN A 60 -7.85 -4.94 -7.88
N ILE A 61 -7.62 -3.63 -7.92
CA ILE A 61 -6.76 -2.94 -6.95
C ILE A 61 -7.35 -3.02 -5.54
N ASN A 62 -8.68 -2.88 -5.40
CA ASN A 62 -9.32 -3.01 -4.10
C ASN A 62 -9.32 -4.44 -3.57
N LEU A 63 -9.53 -5.45 -4.42
CA LEU A 63 -9.44 -6.84 -4.01
C LEU A 63 -8.03 -7.14 -3.49
N THR A 64 -7.00 -6.74 -4.24
CA THR A 64 -5.61 -6.93 -3.83
C THR A 64 -5.30 -6.20 -2.51
N ALA A 65 -5.82 -4.98 -2.32
CA ALA A 65 -5.64 -4.23 -1.08
C ALA A 65 -6.30 -4.93 0.12
N MET A 66 -7.52 -5.45 -0.06
CA MET A 66 -8.24 -6.21 0.96
C MET A 66 -7.50 -7.50 1.33
N GLU A 67 -7.08 -8.29 0.34
CA GLU A 67 -6.31 -9.52 0.58
C GLU A 67 -5.00 -9.25 1.32
N LEU A 68 -4.31 -8.17 0.97
CA LEU A 68 -3.08 -7.79 1.66
C LEU A 68 -3.35 -7.37 3.11
N SER A 69 -4.46 -6.66 3.35
CA SER A 69 -4.89 -6.27 4.68
C SER A 69 -5.12 -7.47 5.59
N GLU A 70 -5.82 -8.50 5.09
CA GLU A 70 -6.05 -9.74 5.83
C GLU A 70 -4.73 -10.43 6.18
N LYS A 71 -3.81 -10.56 5.21
CA LYS A 71 -2.48 -11.16 5.43
C LYS A 71 -1.67 -10.41 6.48
N ILE A 72 -1.68 -9.07 6.44
CA ILE A 72 -0.95 -8.23 7.40
C ILE A 72 -1.52 -8.41 8.80
N ASN A 73 -2.84 -8.37 8.95
CA ASN A 73 -3.49 -8.50 10.26
C ASN A 73 -3.24 -9.89 10.87
N LEU A 74 -3.41 -10.96 10.08
CA LEU A 74 -3.14 -12.33 10.52
C LEU A 74 -1.68 -12.54 10.94
N LYS A 75 -0.72 -11.96 10.19
CA LYS A 75 0.69 -12.06 10.52
C LYS A 75 1.02 -11.26 11.79
N GLY A 76 0.47 -10.06 11.92
CA GLY A 76 0.65 -9.21 13.10
C GLY A 76 0.21 -9.91 14.39
N GLU A 77 -1.00 -10.48 14.41
CA GLU A 77 -1.50 -11.22 15.57
C GLU A 77 -0.61 -12.42 15.94
N LYS A 78 -0.14 -13.18 14.94
CA LYS A 78 0.77 -14.31 15.18
C LYS A 78 2.10 -13.85 15.76
N THR A 79 2.72 -12.82 15.19
CA THR A 79 4.01 -12.30 15.66
C THR A 79 3.91 -11.77 17.09
N ILE A 80 2.86 -11.00 17.41
CA ILE A 80 2.63 -10.49 18.76
C ILE A 80 2.49 -11.65 19.75
N ASN A 81 1.71 -12.68 19.43
CA ASN A 81 1.53 -13.85 20.30
C ASN A 81 2.83 -14.63 20.53
N GLU A 82 3.67 -14.77 19.51
CA GLU A 82 4.98 -15.42 19.64
C GLU A 82 5.95 -14.62 20.50
N GLU A 83 5.96 -13.29 20.36
CA GLU A 83 6.79 -12.40 21.17
C GLU A 83 6.35 -12.38 22.64
N ILE A 84 5.04 -12.37 22.93
CA ILE A 84 4.52 -12.51 24.29
C ILE A 84 5.00 -13.81 24.93
N LYS A 85 4.97 -14.95 24.20
CA LYS A 85 5.48 -16.22 24.72
C LYS A 85 6.98 -16.17 25.01
N LYS A 86 7.78 -15.47 24.20
CA LYS A 86 9.22 -15.30 24.46
C LYS A 86 9.46 -14.43 25.69
N LEU A 87 8.71 -13.35 25.86
CA LEU A 87 8.79 -12.47 27.03
C LEU A 87 8.40 -13.20 28.32
N LEU A 88 7.32 -14.00 28.30
CA LEU A 88 6.90 -14.78 29.47
C LEU A 88 7.97 -15.79 29.93
N LYS A 89 8.71 -16.40 28.98
CA LYS A 89 9.84 -17.30 29.31
C LYS A 89 11.05 -16.60 29.94
N LEU A 90 11.12 -15.27 29.91
CA LEU A 90 12.18 -14.50 30.56
C LEU A 90 11.75 -14.01 31.95
N LEU A 91 10.45 -13.96 32.22
CA LEU A 91 9.86 -13.52 33.49
C LEU A 91 9.56 -14.69 34.44
N CYS A 92 9.52 -15.92 33.94
CA CYS A 92 9.43 -17.17 34.69
C CYS A 92 10.75 -17.93 34.58
#